data_AF-A0AAN6BL55-F1
#
_entry.id   AF-A0AAN6BL55-F1
#
_cell.length_a   1.000
_cell.length_b   1.000
_cell.length_c   1.000
_cell.angle_alpha   90.00
_cell.angle_beta   90.00
_cell.angle_gamma   90.00
#
_symmetry.space_group_name_H-M   'P 1'
#
loop_
_entity.id
_entity.type
_entity.pdbx_description
1 polymer ?
#
loop_
_entity_poly.entity_id
_entity_poly.type
_entity_poly.pdbx_seq_one_letter_code
_entity_poly.pdbx_strand_id
1 'polypeptide(L)'
;MSSYKTVAQEENPSSASPREAEGSRLLDANLESCFKKLLLFPPLLLCNGISLFLITGPVDGWTFKGRQYNWISANRATTQIIVQTLASLLGLTLVATVRSLANFWARNWLTQRPMLLDTVAFFSSVTTSQINWSLRGIRLPALLLTALVALVPAAVWAGAITPILTVLTDETPLSIPTARWTNASSNLWNNNNWYTYQIQGGPRVYSELGVFSYAYHSDRFSYFVNDGSTATKTTESPQRFSKSDNTNFTYYGRSYGMGAAVGLNDSFSLNPYIRSYDYNDTGYLSQYTCDYDTTFAIQLDLTTTSPVPVYYVHLPGNDGFFVASQQGISLAIAAANTHNWAFYMGASAKYSVLNATVCNATYSPTLFAVHVDLTERLITVKPQKTLTQVDEFTPAPEYIVWSGADTAASLSMIGTTSYTSLIGDMFIRNINRTYYAAGVNGTVNPLHAMQDTAEVLWDAAYIGASSAQLVIAQEYEIRNVVAQVVAYRIGQPFYIYLITAINAAALLLLVVEAIRTRFWASLPQLDFADVKSTVVASSMGGTAIAEVVKDGYEKMGGRPTEKLWRGSRADRVAGEVAVMIVEKENSPCITAWK
;
A
#
# COMPACT_ATOMS: atom_id res chain seq x y z
N MET A 1 -12.05 -58.34 -50.69
CA MET A 1 -11.00 -58.59 -51.70
C MET A 1 -9.67 -58.64 -50.94
N SER A 2 -8.92 -59.72 -50.77
CA SER A 2 -8.85 -61.10 -51.29
C SER A 2 -8.33 -61.96 -50.11
N SER A 3 -9.13 -62.91 -49.59
CA SER A 3 -8.94 -64.38 -49.68
C SER A 3 -7.88 -64.94 -48.70
N TYR A 4 -8.12 -65.89 -47.78
CA TYR A 4 -8.88 -67.15 -47.87
C TYR A 4 -9.31 -67.74 -46.49
N LYS A 5 -10.51 -68.37 -46.51
CA LYS A 5 -10.97 -69.65 -45.90
C LYS A 5 -10.90 -69.96 -44.38
N THR A 6 -12.09 -69.92 -43.77
CA THR A 6 -12.86 -70.99 -43.07
C THR A 6 -12.24 -72.37 -42.81
N VAL A 7 -12.46 -72.90 -41.60
CA VAL A 7 -13.10 -74.22 -41.35
C VAL A 7 -14.05 -74.10 -40.15
N ALA A 8 -15.28 -74.55 -40.33
CA ALA A 8 -16.30 -74.78 -39.31
C ALA A 8 -16.57 -76.30 -39.21
N GLN A 9 -17.40 -76.69 -38.22
CA GLN A 9 -18.04 -78.02 -38.00
C GLN A 9 -17.16 -79.11 -37.36
N GLU A 10 -17.61 -79.97 -36.44
CA GLU A 10 -18.92 -80.25 -35.81
C GLU A 10 -18.67 -81.20 -34.59
N GLU A 11 -19.62 -81.21 -33.65
CA GLU A 11 -20.03 -82.19 -32.60
C GLU A 11 -19.40 -83.62 -32.59
N ASN A 12 -19.27 -84.44 -31.53
CA ASN A 12 -19.64 -84.61 -30.10
C ASN A 12 -18.93 -85.95 -29.63
N PRO A 13 -19.10 -86.58 -28.44
CA PRO A 13 -19.32 -86.14 -27.05
C PRO A 13 -18.34 -86.80 -26.02
N SER A 14 -18.40 -86.36 -24.76
CA SER A 14 -18.02 -87.06 -23.51
C SER A 14 -16.54 -87.34 -23.19
N SER A 15 -16.01 -86.68 -22.13
CA SER A 15 -15.59 -87.33 -20.87
C SER A 15 -14.89 -86.34 -19.93
N ALA A 16 -15.43 -86.18 -18.70
CA ALA A 16 -14.74 -85.86 -17.44
C ALA A 16 -13.87 -84.57 -17.31
N SER A 17 -14.30 -83.62 -16.47
CA SER A 17 -13.78 -83.43 -15.10
C SER A 17 -14.13 -82.03 -14.53
N PRO A 18 -14.39 -81.89 -13.22
CA PRO A 18 -14.75 -80.61 -12.61
C PRO A 18 -13.50 -79.83 -12.17
N ARG A 19 -12.99 -78.93 -13.00
CA ARG A 19 -11.97 -77.93 -12.60
C ARG A 19 -12.11 -76.63 -13.40
N GLU A 20 -13.17 -75.87 -13.17
CA GLU A 20 -13.27 -74.47 -13.66
C GLU A 20 -13.68 -73.45 -12.58
N ALA A 21 -13.65 -73.82 -11.30
CA ALA A 21 -14.10 -72.92 -10.21
C ALA A 21 -12.95 -72.31 -9.36
N GLU A 22 -11.70 -72.37 -9.82
CA GLU A 22 -10.53 -71.97 -9.00
C GLU A 22 -9.61 -70.93 -9.67
N GLY A 23 -10.11 -70.19 -10.67
CA GLY A 23 -9.36 -69.14 -11.37
C GLY A 23 -9.62 -67.70 -10.89
N SER A 24 -10.67 -67.45 -10.11
CA SER A 24 -11.14 -66.08 -9.82
C SER A 24 -10.88 -65.58 -8.38
N ARG A 25 -10.35 -66.42 -7.49
CA ARG A 25 -10.18 -66.07 -6.06
C ARG A 25 -8.83 -65.49 -5.66
N LEU A 26 -7.85 -65.43 -6.55
CA LEU A 26 -6.50 -64.91 -6.27
C LEU A 26 -6.36 -63.38 -6.45
N LEU A 27 -7.41 -62.68 -6.92
CA LEU A 27 -7.34 -61.25 -7.26
C LEU A 27 -7.61 -60.28 -6.09
N ASP A 28 -8.35 -60.68 -5.05
CA ASP A 28 -8.73 -59.75 -3.97
C ASP A 28 -7.66 -59.59 -2.87
N ALA A 29 -6.74 -60.55 -2.72
CA ALA A 29 -5.80 -60.58 -1.59
C ALA A 29 -4.65 -59.53 -1.68
N ASN A 30 -4.40 -58.98 -2.87
CA ASN A 30 -3.25 -58.12 -3.16
C ASN A 30 -3.64 -56.68 -3.56
N LEU A 31 -4.85 -56.23 -3.21
CA LEU A 31 -5.32 -54.87 -3.52
C LEU A 31 -4.96 -53.87 -2.41
N GLU A 32 -4.64 -52.63 -2.78
CA GLU A 32 -4.27 -51.59 -1.82
C GLU A 32 -5.43 -51.26 -0.87
N SER A 33 -5.14 -51.09 0.42
CA SER A 33 -6.16 -50.76 1.44
C SER A 33 -6.88 -49.45 1.14
N CYS A 34 -8.21 -49.43 1.34
CA CYS A 34 -9.05 -48.23 1.23
C CYS A 34 -8.51 -47.05 2.07
N PHE A 35 -7.96 -47.34 3.26
CA PHE A 35 -7.41 -46.31 4.15
C PHE A 35 -6.25 -45.53 3.51
N LYS A 36 -5.33 -46.20 2.81
CA LYS A 36 -4.21 -45.54 2.12
C LYS A 36 -4.70 -44.67 0.96
N LYS A 37 -5.77 -45.08 0.28
CA LYS A 37 -6.39 -44.32 -0.82
C LYS A 37 -7.06 -43.04 -0.28
N LEU A 38 -7.72 -43.13 0.87
CA LEU A 38 -8.32 -41.99 1.58
C LEU A 38 -7.27 -41.01 2.13
N LEU A 39 -6.08 -41.48 2.47
CA LEU A 39 -5.01 -40.65 3.05
C LEU A 39 -4.48 -39.55 2.09
N LEU A 40 -4.84 -39.61 0.80
CA LEU A 40 -4.54 -38.57 -0.18
C LEU A 40 -5.39 -37.30 -0.02
N PHE A 41 -6.58 -37.40 0.57
CA PHE A 41 -7.52 -36.26 0.67
C PHE A 41 -7.18 -35.27 1.79
N PRO A 42 -6.85 -35.68 3.04
CA PRO A 42 -6.62 -34.75 4.14
C PRO A 42 -5.58 -33.64 3.87
N PRO A 43 -4.42 -33.91 3.24
CA PRO A 43 -3.44 -32.85 2.96
C PRO A 43 -3.98 -31.78 2.02
N LEU A 44 -4.73 -32.17 0.99
CA LEU A 44 -5.35 -31.21 0.06
C LEU A 44 -6.50 -30.45 0.70
N LEU A 45 -7.29 -31.10 1.54
CA LEU A 45 -8.36 -30.43 2.30
C LEU A 45 -7.78 -29.38 3.26
N LEU A 46 -6.67 -29.70 3.94
CA LEU A 46 -5.97 -28.74 4.78
C LEU A 46 -5.45 -27.54 3.98
N CYS A 47 -4.78 -27.79 2.85
CA CYS A 47 -4.28 -26.73 1.97
C CYS A 47 -5.40 -25.84 1.44
N ASN A 48 -6.52 -26.44 0.99
CA ASN A 48 -7.69 -25.71 0.51
C ASN A 48 -8.36 -24.90 1.63
N GLY A 49 -8.45 -25.47 2.84
CA GLY A 49 -9.00 -24.78 4.01
C GLY A 49 -8.19 -23.55 4.39
N ILE A 50 -6.86 -23.67 4.44
CA ILE A 50 -5.94 -22.55 4.70
C ILE A 50 -6.05 -21.50 3.58
N SER A 51 -6.06 -21.91 2.31
CA SER A 51 -6.16 -20.95 1.20
C SER A 51 -7.50 -20.21 1.18
N LEU A 52 -8.60 -20.90 1.51
CA LEU A 52 -9.92 -20.28 1.61
C LEU A 52 -9.98 -19.29 2.76
N PHE A 53 -9.39 -19.63 3.90
CA PHE A 53 -9.24 -18.72 5.05
C PHE A 53 -8.44 -17.46 4.70
N LEU A 54 -7.38 -17.59 3.89
CA LEU A 54 -6.62 -16.43 3.40
C LEU A 54 -7.41 -15.56 2.42
N ILE A 55 -8.41 -16.11 1.72
CA ILE A 55 -9.30 -15.33 0.84
C ILE A 55 -10.33 -14.53 1.66
N THR A 56 -10.85 -15.11 2.74
CA THR A 56 -11.86 -14.44 3.58
C THR A 56 -11.26 -13.36 4.47
N GLY A 57 -10.02 -13.55 4.95
CA GLY A 57 -9.34 -12.59 5.84
C GLY A 57 -9.31 -11.14 5.34
N PRO A 58 -9.01 -10.86 4.05
CA PRO A 58 -9.08 -9.52 3.49
C PRO A 58 -10.45 -8.86 3.52
N VAL A 59 -11.53 -9.64 3.38
CA VAL A 59 -12.91 -9.13 3.46
C VAL A 59 -13.24 -8.70 4.88
N ASP A 60 -12.70 -9.42 5.86
CA ASP A 60 -12.89 -9.16 7.29
C ASP A 60 -11.84 -8.20 7.89
N GLY A 61 -11.00 -7.56 7.06
CA GLY A 61 -10.03 -6.55 7.51
C GLY A 61 -8.84 -7.09 8.34
N TRP A 62 -8.49 -8.38 8.18
CA TRP A 62 -7.41 -9.02 8.93
C TRP A 62 -6.05 -8.37 8.69
N THR A 63 -5.66 -7.49 9.61
CA THR A 63 -4.47 -6.66 9.50
C THR A 63 -3.80 -6.55 10.86
N PHE A 64 -2.46 -6.61 10.86
CA PHE A 64 -1.65 -6.47 12.06
C PHE A 64 -1.32 -4.99 12.27
N LYS A 65 -1.93 -4.39 13.29
CA LYS A 65 -1.69 -3.01 13.74
C LYS A 65 -0.89 -3.02 15.06
N GLY A 66 -0.37 -1.86 15.48
CA GLY A 66 0.19 -1.65 16.82
C GLY A 66 1.30 -2.64 17.24
N ARG A 67 1.07 -3.41 18.31
CA ARG A 67 2.10 -4.31 18.89
C ARG A 67 2.51 -5.42 17.92
N GLN A 68 1.57 -5.98 17.17
CA GLN A 68 1.84 -7.02 16.17
C GLN A 68 2.66 -6.43 15.02
N TYR A 69 2.34 -5.22 14.58
CA TYR A 69 3.13 -4.47 13.59
C TYR A 69 4.58 -4.28 14.06
N ASN A 70 4.78 -3.82 15.30
CA ASN A 70 6.12 -3.64 15.86
C ASN A 70 6.91 -4.94 15.93
N TRP A 71 6.27 -6.04 16.31
CA TRP A 71 6.94 -7.33 16.39
C TRP A 71 7.42 -7.82 15.01
N ILE A 72 6.55 -7.73 13.98
CA ILE A 72 6.89 -8.10 12.60
C ILE A 72 7.99 -7.19 12.06
N SER A 73 7.89 -5.88 12.31
CA SER A 73 8.86 -4.90 11.82
C SER A 73 10.23 -5.06 12.48
N ALA A 74 10.29 -5.38 13.78
CA ALA A 74 11.54 -5.63 14.50
C ALA A 74 12.16 -7.00 14.15
N ASN A 75 11.34 -8.01 13.88
CA ASN A 75 11.78 -9.39 13.64
C ASN A 75 11.53 -9.85 12.20
N ARG A 76 11.90 -9.03 11.21
CA ARG A 76 11.67 -9.34 9.78
C ARG A 76 12.30 -10.67 9.35
N ALA A 77 13.53 -10.94 9.79
CA ALA A 77 14.24 -12.18 9.47
C ALA A 77 13.53 -13.42 10.04
N THR A 78 13.15 -13.39 11.32
CA THR A 78 12.42 -14.47 11.98
C THR A 78 11.06 -14.71 11.31
N THR A 79 10.35 -13.63 10.97
CA THR A 79 9.08 -13.72 10.25
C THR A 79 9.26 -14.42 8.89
N GLN A 80 10.31 -14.05 8.14
CA GLN A 80 10.61 -14.69 6.86
C GLN A 80 10.94 -16.18 6.99
N ILE A 81 11.69 -16.58 8.03
CA ILE A 81 12.00 -17.99 8.30
C ILE A 81 10.72 -18.79 8.57
N ILE A 82 9.81 -18.25 9.39
CA ILE A 82 8.52 -18.89 9.69
C ILE A 82 7.71 -19.05 8.40
N VAL A 83 7.60 -17.97 7.61
CA VAL A 83 6.87 -17.99 6.32
C VAL A 83 7.45 -19.05 5.38
N GLN A 84 8.77 -19.09 5.21
CA GLN A 84 9.43 -20.05 4.31
C GLN A 84 9.22 -21.49 4.77
N THR A 85 9.27 -21.74 6.08
CA THR A 85 9.08 -23.08 6.66
C THR A 85 7.65 -23.56 6.43
N LEU A 86 6.66 -22.72 6.74
CA LEU A 86 5.25 -23.04 6.51
C LEU A 86 4.94 -23.23 5.02
N ALA A 87 5.44 -22.34 4.17
CA ALA A 87 5.25 -22.43 2.73
C ALA A 87 5.86 -23.69 2.12
N SER A 88 7.04 -24.09 2.59
CA SER A 88 7.71 -25.32 2.14
C SER A 88 6.95 -26.56 2.58
N LEU A 89 6.43 -26.59 3.81
CA LEU A 89 5.60 -27.70 4.31
C LEU A 89 4.31 -27.82 3.51
N LEU A 90 3.58 -26.72 3.30
CA LEU A 90 2.34 -26.71 2.53
C LEU A 90 2.58 -27.09 1.06
N GLY A 91 3.62 -26.53 0.43
CA GLY A 91 4.03 -26.90 -0.91
C GLY A 91 4.39 -28.38 -1.04
N LEU A 92 5.12 -28.94 -0.07
CA LEU A 92 5.46 -30.36 -0.01
C LEU A 92 4.21 -31.24 0.04
N THR A 93 3.20 -30.88 0.84
CA THR A 93 1.97 -31.68 0.94
C THR A 93 1.21 -31.78 -0.38
N LEU A 94 1.10 -30.68 -1.14
CA LEU A 94 0.49 -30.68 -2.47
C LEU A 94 1.27 -31.59 -3.43
N VAL A 95 2.59 -31.39 -3.49
CA VAL A 95 3.47 -32.14 -4.38
C VAL A 95 3.48 -33.63 -4.03
N ALA A 96 3.54 -33.99 -2.75
CA ALA A 96 3.50 -35.37 -2.29
C ALA A 96 2.19 -36.08 -2.70
N THR A 97 1.07 -35.35 -2.65
CA THR A 97 -0.23 -35.89 -3.09
C THR A 97 -0.25 -36.12 -4.60
N VAL A 98 0.23 -35.16 -5.40
CA VAL A 98 0.32 -35.30 -6.86
C VAL A 98 1.27 -36.44 -7.26
N ARG A 99 2.41 -36.60 -6.57
CA ARG A 99 3.35 -37.71 -6.78
C ARG A 99 2.72 -39.06 -6.45
N SER A 100 1.98 -39.14 -5.34
CA SER A 100 1.28 -40.37 -4.96
C SER A 100 0.18 -40.74 -5.96
N LEU A 101 -0.52 -39.73 -6.48
CA LEU A 101 -1.51 -39.92 -7.54
C LEU A 101 -0.87 -40.40 -8.85
N ALA A 102 0.28 -39.83 -9.24
CA ALA A 102 1.06 -40.29 -10.38
C ALA A 102 1.51 -41.75 -10.20
N ASN A 103 1.89 -42.14 -8.97
CA ASN A 103 2.19 -43.54 -8.65
C ASN A 103 0.96 -44.44 -8.87
N PHE A 104 -0.19 -44.06 -8.33
CA PHE A 104 -1.43 -44.83 -8.48
C PHE A 104 -1.84 -44.98 -9.94
N TRP A 105 -1.71 -43.91 -10.71
CA TRP A 105 -1.98 -43.91 -12.13
C TRP A 105 -1.05 -44.85 -12.90
N ALA A 106 0.26 -44.77 -12.66
CA ALA A 106 1.25 -45.62 -13.32
C ALA A 106 1.08 -47.11 -12.98
N ARG A 107 0.78 -47.43 -11.71
CA ARG A 107 0.53 -48.81 -11.26
C ARG A 107 -0.71 -49.40 -11.92
N ASN A 108 -1.80 -48.65 -11.99
CA ASN A 108 -3.01 -49.08 -12.67
C ASN A 108 -2.82 -49.18 -14.20
N TRP A 109 -1.93 -48.38 -14.77
CA TRP A 109 -1.60 -48.50 -16.18
C TRP A 109 -0.76 -49.75 -16.46
N LEU A 110 0.18 -50.10 -15.56
CA LEU A 110 1.03 -51.27 -15.68
C LEU A 110 0.25 -52.58 -15.62
N THR A 111 -0.86 -52.62 -14.85
CA THR A 111 -1.74 -53.80 -14.80
C THR A 111 -2.56 -53.99 -16.06
N GLN A 112 -2.79 -52.93 -16.84
CA GLN A 112 -3.63 -52.98 -18.04
C GLN A 112 -2.82 -53.07 -19.33
N ARG A 113 -1.58 -52.57 -19.35
CA ARG A 113 -0.74 -52.51 -20.55
C ARG A 113 0.73 -52.76 -20.22
N PRO A 114 1.48 -53.44 -21.10
CA PRO A 114 2.92 -53.57 -20.95
C PRO A 114 3.60 -52.19 -21.07
N MET A 115 4.59 -51.92 -20.22
CA MET A 115 5.40 -50.70 -20.26
C MET A 115 6.87 -51.01 -20.57
N LEU A 116 7.53 -50.08 -21.27
CA LEU A 116 8.98 -50.11 -21.44
C LEU A 116 9.68 -49.81 -20.11
N LEU A 117 10.86 -50.41 -19.90
CA LEU A 117 11.64 -50.24 -18.67
C LEU A 117 11.99 -48.77 -18.39
N ASP A 118 12.35 -48.00 -19.42
CA ASP A 118 12.59 -46.55 -19.30
C ASP A 118 11.34 -45.76 -18.84
N THR A 119 10.14 -46.25 -19.17
CA THR A 119 8.88 -45.60 -18.76
C THR A 119 8.60 -45.89 -17.29
N VAL A 120 8.88 -47.10 -16.83
CA VAL A 120 8.83 -47.46 -15.40
C VAL A 120 9.89 -46.66 -14.62
N ALA A 121 11.11 -46.55 -15.15
CA ALA A 121 12.18 -45.75 -14.55
C ALA A 121 11.81 -44.26 -14.48
N PHE A 122 11.15 -43.72 -15.50
CA PHE A 122 10.62 -42.36 -15.48
C PHE A 122 9.57 -42.17 -14.37
N PHE A 123 8.54 -43.00 -14.30
CA PHE A 123 7.52 -42.88 -13.25
C PHE A 123 8.12 -43.07 -11.85
N SER A 124 9.03 -44.03 -11.69
CA SER A 124 9.75 -44.24 -10.42
C SER A 124 10.52 -42.97 -9.99
N SER A 125 11.19 -42.30 -10.94
CA SER A 125 11.91 -41.05 -10.69
C SER A 125 10.96 -39.91 -10.30
N VAL A 126 9.82 -39.77 -10.98
CA VAL A 126 8.78 -38.77 -10.67
C VAL A 126 8.18 -38.99 -9.27
N THR A 127 7.92 -40.24 -8.89
CA THR A 127 7.31 -40.58 -7.60
C THR A 127 8.28 -40.46 -6.43
N THR A 128 9.56 -40.78 -6.63
CA THR A 128 10.60 -40.73 -5.58
C THR A 128 11.32 -39.39 -5.49
N SER A 129 11.07 -38.46 -6.42
CA SER A 129 11.75 -37.15 -6.50
C SER A 129 13.25 -37.25 -6.79
N GLN A 130 13.67 -38.29 -7.50
CA GLN A 130 15.07 -38.48 -7.88
C GLN A 130 15.29 -38.10 -9.34
N ILE A 131 16.46 -37.52 -9.65
CA ILE A 131 16.85 -37.20 -11.03
C ILE A 131 17.63 -38.39 -11.58
N ASN A 132 17.02 -39.14 -12.49
CA ASN A 132 17.69 -40.23 -13.19
C ASN A 132 18.30 -39.75 -14.52
N TRP A 133 19.60 -39.47 -14.49
CA TRP A 133 20.37 -39.02 -15.65
C TRP A 133 20.52 -40.07 -16.77
N SER A 134 20.20 -41.34 -16.50
CA SER A 134 20.28 -42.40 -17.52
C SER A 134 19.10 -42.38 -18.51
N LEU A 135 18.04 -41.62 -18.22
CA LEU A 135 16.87 -41.50 -19.09
C LEU A 135 17.24 -40.79 -20.40
N ARG A 136 16.85 -41.38 -21.53
CA ARG A 136 17.12 -40.84 -22.87
C ARG A 136 15.90 -40.12 -23.47
N GLY A 137 16.18 -39.21 -24.41
CA GLY A 137 15.17 -38.52 -25.21
C GLY A 137 14.29 -37.56 -24.40
N ILE A 138 12.99 -37.54 -24.68
CA ILE A 138 12.02 -36.57 -24.11
C ILE A 138 11.78 -36.78 -22.60
N ARG A 139 12.12 -37.95 -22.04
CA ARG A 139 11.82 -38.30 -20.65
C ARG A 139 12.68 -37.53 -19.62
N LEU A 140 13.95 -37.27 -19.94
CA LEU A 140 14.84 -36.48 -19.07
C LEU A 140 14.40 -35.00 -18.96
N PRO A 141 14.17 -34.25 -20.05
CA PRO A 141 13.67 -32.89 -19.96
C PRO A 141 12.27 -32.83 -19.33
N ALA A 142 11.40 -33.83 -19.58
CA ALA A 142 10.11 -33.93 -18.88
C ALA A 142 10.29 -34.11 -17.36
N LEU A 143 11.24 -34.95 -16.92
CA LEU A 143 11.53 -35.14 -15.50
C LEU A 143 12.05 -33.84 -14.85
N LEU A 144 13.00 -33.16 -15.50
CA LEU A 144 13.50 -31.86 -15.03
C LEU A 144 12.40 -30.81 -14.94
N LEU A 145 11.50 -30.76 -15.94
CA LEU A 145 10.33 -29.89 -15.91
C LEU A 145 9.41 -30.23 -14.74
N THR A 146 9.12 -31.50 -14.48
CA THR A 146 8.29 -31.90 -13.33
C THR A 146 8.94 -31.55 -11.99
N ALA A 147 10.27 -31.67 -11.88
CA ALA A 147 11.01 -31.26 -10.69
C ALA A 147 10.94 -29.73 -10.47
N LEU A 148 11.04 -28.95 -11.54
CA LEU A 148 10.93 -27.49 -11.48
C LEU A 148 9.51 -27.05 -11.12
N VAL A 149 8.49 -27.64 -11.75
CA VAL A 149 7.07 -27.38 -11.44
C VAL A 149 6.75 -27.74 -9.98
N ALA A 150 7.39 -28.77 -9.42
CA ALA A 150 7.22 -29.14 -8.01
C ALA A 150 7.75 -28.07 -7.02
N LEU A 151 8.59 -27.12 -7.44
CA LEU A 151 9.05 -26.02 -6.58
C LEU A 151 8.05 -24.85 -6.53
N VAL A 152 7.20 -24.72 -7.57
CA VAL A 152 6.25 -23.60 -7.71
C VAL A 152 5.29 -23.51 -6.52
N PRO A 153 4.65 -24.59 -6.03
CA PRO A 153 3.72 -24.49 -4.91
C PRO A 153 4.30 -23.87 -3.65
N ALA A 154 5.55 -24.20 -3.30
CA ALA A 154 6.21 -23.63 -2.12
C ALA A 154 6.48 -22.13 -2.31
N ALA A 155 6.91 -21.71 -3.50
CA ALA A 155 7.14 -20.30 -3.81
C ALA A 155 5.83 -19.49 -3.79
N VAL A 156 4.74 -20.02 -4.36
CA VAL A 156 3.44 -19.34 -4.37
C VAL A 156 2.86 -19.27 -2.95
N TRP A 157 2.99 -20.33 -2.14
CA TRP A 157 2.61 -20.30 -0.72
C TRP A 157 3.39 -19.24 0.07
N ALA A 158 4.69 -19.08 -0.20
CA ALA A 158 5.49 -18.04 0.45
C ALA A 158 4.91 -16.65 0.14
N GLY A 159 4.61 -16.36 -1.13
CA GLY A 159 3.96 -15.10 -1.53
C GLY A 159 2.55 -14.90 -0.95
N ALA A 160 1.80 -15.99 -0.73
CA ALA A 160 0.45 -15.95 -0.18
C ALA A 160 0.41 -15.74 1.35
N ILE A 161 1.51 -16.04 2.07
CA ILE A 161 1.56 -15.94 3.54
C ILE A 161 2.46 -14.76 3.99
N THR A 162 3.39 -14.31 3.16
CA THR A 162 4.32 -13.22 3.52
C THR A 162 3.54 -11.96 3.93
N PRO A 163 3.79 -11.41 5.13
CA PRO A 163 3.18 -10.14 5.53
C PRO A 163 3.68 -9.01 4.63
N ILE A 164 2.76 -8.30 4.00
CA ILE A 164 3.02 -7.13 3.16
C ILE A 164 2.64 -5.85 3.90
N LEU A 165 3.45 -4.81 3.74
CA LEU A 165 3.15 -3.48 4.28
C LEU A 165 1.98 -2.90 3.47
N THR A 166 0.92 -2.51 4.16
CA THR A 166 -0.24 -1.85 3.56
C THR A 166 -0.60 -0.61 4.36
N VAL A 167 -1.15 0.38 3.67
CA VAL A 167 -1.77 1.54 4.30
C VAL A 167 -3.27 1.31 4.28
N LEU A 168 -3.90 1.45 5.44
CA LEU A 168 -5.35 1.27 5.60
C LEU A 168 -5.95 2.61 5.96
N THR A 169 -7.12 2.89 5.40
CA THR A 169 -7.98 3.94 5.92
C THR A 169 -8.54 3.45 7.25
N ASP A 170 -8.16 4.11 8.34
CA ASP A 170 -8.66 3.80 9.67
C ASP A 170 -9.97 4.54 9.87
N GLU A 171 -11.04 3.78 10.11
CA GLU A 171 -12.38 4.32 10.39
C GLU A 171 -12.55 4.69 11.87
N THR A 172 -11.47 4.63 12.66
CA THR A 172 -11.54 5.11 14.05
C THR A 172 -11.85 6.61 14.03
N PRO A 173 -12.83 7.08 14.83
CA PRO A 173 -13.20 8.48 14.84
C PRO A 173 -12.08 9.29 15.49
N LEU A 174 -11.16 9.77 14.67
CA LEU A 174 -10.19 10.77 15.04
C LEU A 174 -10.78 12.15 14.75
N SER A 175 -10.33 13.14 15.50
CA SER A 175 -10.89 14.48 15.39
C SER A 175 -9.85 15.55 15.59
N ILE A 176 -9.95 16.62 14.81
CA ILE A 176 -9.03 17.77 14.85
C ILE A 176 -9.79 19.06 15.21
N PRO A 177 -9.27 19.90 16.12
CA PRO A 177 -9.88 21.18 16.45
C PRO A 177 -9.51 22.24 15.41
N THR A 178 -10.46 22.64 14.58
CA THR A 178 -10.32 23.73 13.59
C THR A 178 -10.84 25.05 14.15
N ALA A 179 -10.32 26.19 13.69
CA ALA A 179 -10.68 27.49 14.25
C ALA A 179 -12.17 27.79 14.02
N ARG A 180 -12.88 28.22 15.08
CA ARG A 180 -14.28 28.63 14.99
C ARG A 180 -14.44 30.13 15.23
N TRP A 181 -15.31 30.75 14.45
CA TRP A 181 -15.56 32.19 14.48
C TRP A 181 -16.99 32.47 14.95
N THR A 182 -17.14 32.81 16.22
CA THR A 182 -18.41 33.22 16.83
C THR A 182 -18.64 34.73 16.70
N ASN A 183 -19.88 35.21 16.86
CA ASN A 183 -20.19 36.65 16.85
C ASN A 183 -19.36 37.45 17.87
N ALA A 184 -19.05 36.84 19.03
CA ALA A 184 -18.22 37.45 20.06
C ALA A 184 -16.77 37.61 19.59
N SER A 185 -16.19 36.55 19.02
CA SER A 185 -14.84 36.62 18.43
C SER A 185 -14.78 37.62 17.28
N SER A 186 -15.78 37.66 16.42
CA SER A 186 -15.85 38.60 15.30
C SER A 186 -15.96 40.03 15.75
N ASN A 187 -16.74 40.31 16.80
CA ASN A 187 -16.79 41.64 17.42
C ASN A 187 -15.45 42.02 18.05
N LEU A 188 -14.72 41.06 18.64
CA LEU A 188 -13.38 41.30 19.18
C LEU A 188 -12.41 41.69 18.07
N TRP A 189 -12.41 40.94 16.97
CA TRP A 189 -11.60 41.27 15.79
C TRP A 189 -12.03 42.63 15.21
N ASN A 190 -13.34 42.90 15.08
CA ASN A 190 -13.89 44.13 14.52
C ASN A 190 -13.58 45.39 15.36
N ASN A 191 -13.69 45.29 16.69
CA ASN A 191 -13.50 46.45 17.58
C ASN A 191 -12.03 46.72 17.90
N ASN A 192 -11.15 45.72 17.75
CA ASN A 192 -9.73 45.84 18.04
C ASN A 192 -8.92 45.46 16.79
N ASN A 193 -8.46 46.47 16.06
CA ASN A 193 -7.52 46.26 14.97
C ASN A 193 -6.15 45.81 15.50
N TRP A 194 -5.34 45.21 14.63
CA TRP A 194 -3.99 44.75 14.97
C TRP A 194 -3.15 45.89 15.60
N TYR A 195 -3.38 47.12 15.17
CA TYR A 195 -2.71 48.33 15.64
C TYR A 195 -3.06 48.66 17.10
N THR A 196 -4.33 48.57 17.49
CA THR A 196 -4.81 48.72 18.86
C THR A 196 -4.17 47.66 19.76
N TYR A 197 -4.13 46.40 19.31
CA TYR A 197 -3.44 45.35 20.06
C TYR A 197 -1.93 45.53 20.12
N GLN A 198 -1.32 46.13 19.11
CA GLN A 198 0.11 46.44 19.15
C GLN A 198 0.41 47.53 20.18
N ILE A 199 -0.38 48.61 20.22
CA ILE A 199 -0.18 49.74 21.14
C ILE A 199 -0.54 49.38 22.58
N GLN A 200 -1.65 48.66 22.78
CA GLN A 200 -2.19 48.36 24.10
C GLN A 200 -1.59 47.10 24.73
N GLY A 201 -0.67 46.40 24.05
CA GLY A 201 -0.10 45.16 24.58
C GLY A 201 -1.12 44.01 24.58
N GLY A 202 -1.79 43.79 23.45
CA GLY A 202 -2.80 42.76 23.26
C GLY A 202 -2.36 41.33 23.62
N PRO A 203 -3.32 40.40 23.78
CA PRO A 203 -3.04 39.01 24.13
C PRO A 203 -2.00 38.35 23.21
N ARG A 204 -0.97 37.78 23.84
CA ARG A 204 0.13 37.06 23.20
C ARG A 204 0.47 35.81 23.98
N VAL A 205 0.69 34.70 23.28
CA VAL A 205 1.14 33.44 23.85
C VAL A 205 2.43 33.03 23.15
N TYR A 206 3.49 32.85 23.95
CA TYR A 206 4.77 32.31 23.53
C TYR A 206 4.88 30.89 24.05
N SER A 207 5.14 29.94 23.15
CA SER A 207 5.29 28.53 23.49
C SER A 207 6.34 27.85 22.61
N GLU A 208 6.67 26.60 22.90
CA GLU A 208 7.52 25.79 22.02
C GLU A 208 6.92 25.64 20.62
N LEU A 209 5.59 25.71 20.50
CA LEU A 209 4.86 25.64 19.24
C LEU A 209 4.91 26.94 18.43
N GLY A 210 5.35 28.06 19.00
CA GLY A 210 5.50 29.34 18.28
C GLY A 210 4.92 30.54 19.01
N VAL A 211 4.73 31.63 18.25
CA VAL A 211 4.15 32.90 18.73
C VAL A 211 2.73 33.06 18.18
N PHE A 212 1.77 33.20 19.09
CA PHE A 212 0.36 33.40 18.79
C PHE A 212 -0.08 34.76 19.34
N SER A 213 -0.74 35.56 18.52
CA SER A 213 -1.07 36.95 18.85
C SER A 213 -2.23 37.47 18.00
N TYR A 214 -3.04 38.35 18.57
CA TYR A 214 -4.02 39.13 17.80
C TYR A 214 -3.36 40.27 16.99
N ALA A 215 -2.10 40.61 17.26
CA ALA A 215 -1.27 41.51 16.45
C ALA A 215 -0.33 40.71 15.52
N TYR A 216 -0.89 39.75 14.77
CA TYR A 216 -0.07 38.80 13.99
C TYR A 216 0.75 39.48 12.88
N HIS A 217 0.33 40.62 12.32
CA HIS A 217 1.11 41.35 11.31
C HIS A 217 2.49 41.79 11.81
N SER A 218 2.59 42.25 13.07
CA SER A 218 3.86 42.65 13.68
C SER A 218 4.63 41.45 14.22
N ASP A 219 3.95 40.56 14.94
CA ASP A 219 4.61 39.46 15.66
C ASP A 219 5.09 38.35 14.72
N ARG A 220 4.49 38.25 13.52
CA ARG A 220 4.86 37.29 12.46
C ARG A 220 5.37 37.95 11.19
N PHE A 221 5.79 39.22 11.26
CA PHE A 221 6.23 40.04 10.13
C PHE A 221 7.24 39.32 9.20
N SER A 222 8.22 38.62 9.78
CA SER A 222 9.26 37.91 9.01
C SER A 222 8.70 36.79 8.12
N TYR A 223 7.65 36.10 8.55
CA TYR A 223 7.00 35.05 7.77
C TYR A 223 6.33 35.62 6.53
N PHE A 224 5.61 36.75 6.67
CA PHE A 224 5.00 37.45 5.53
C PHE A 224 6.02 37.86 4.48
N VAL A 225 7.14 38.46 4.90
CA VAL A 225 8.22 38.87 3.99
C VAL A 225 8.83 37.68 3.27
N ASN A 226 9.07 36.57 3.97
CA ASN A 226 9.67 35.38 3.38
C ASN A 226 8.72 34.71 2.37
N ASP A 227 7.48 34.45 2.78
CA ASP A 227 6.49 33.77 1.95
C ASP A 227 6.12 34.62 0.73
N GLY A 228 5.87 35.92 0.94
CA GLY A 228 5.55 36.84 -0.15
C GLY A 228 6.67 37.03 -1.17
N SER A 229 7.94 36.95 -0.74
CA SER A 229 9.11 37.07 -1.65
C SER A 229 9.33 35.85 -2.54
N THR A 230 8.67 34.73 -2.22
CA THR A 230 8.82 33.45 -2.91
C THR A 230 7.49 32.92 -3.45
N ALA A 231 6.45 33.75 -3.48
CA ALA A 231 5.07 33.36 -3.79
C ALA A 231 4.89 32.75 -5.18
N THR A 232 5.51 33.31 -6.22
CA THR A 232 5.30 32.82 -7.57
C THR A 232 6.03 31.49 -7.82
N LYS A 233 5.28 30.55 -8.39
CA LYS A 233 5.79 29.26 -8.83
C LYS A 233 6.72 29.44 -10.04
N THR A 234 8.01 29.14 -9.84
CA THR A 234 9.03 29.23 -10.89
C THR A 234 9.47 27.89 -11.48
N THR A 235 9.02 26.78 -10.90
CA THR A 235 9.39 25.40 -11.27
C THR A 235 8.14 24.59 -11.56
N GLU A 236 8.26 23.41 -12.19
CA GLU A 236 7.11 22.52 -12.42
C GLU A 236 6.45 22.03 -11.10
N SER A 237 7.22 21.95 -10.01
CA SER A 237 6.70 21.63 -8.68
C SER A 237 6.04 22.84 -8.00
N PRO A 238 4.91 22.66 -7.29
CA PRO A 238 4.37 23.64 -6.35
C PRO A 238 5.41 24.18 -5.37
N GLN A 239 5.28 25.47 -5.04
CA GLN A 239 6.14 26.14 -4.07
C GLN A 239 5.90 25.59 -2.66
N ARG A 240 6.94 25.58 -1.82
CA ARG A 240 6.83 25.16 -0.43
C ARG A 240 6.91 26.38 0.49
N PHE A 241 5.98 26.47 1.43
CA PHE A 241 5.95 27.53 2.45
C PHE A 241 6.02 26.89 3.82
N SER A 242 6.86 27.42 4.71
CA SER A 242 6.84 26.95 6.10
C SER A 242 5.52 27.36 6.72
N LYS A 243 4.87 26.44 7.45
CA LYS A 243 3.80 26.86 8.35
C LYS A 243 4.40 27.85 9.33
N SER A 244 3.74 28.98 9.55
CA SER A 244 4.32 30.09 10.32
C SER A 244 4.15 29.89 11.83
N ASP A 245 4.70 28.77 12.30
CA ASP A 245 4.85 28.35 13.69
C ASP A 245 6.03 27.34 13.78
N ASN A 246 6.26 26.76 14.96
CA ASN A 246 7.39 25.86 15.21
C ASN A 246 7.03 24.37 15.11
N THR A 247 5.88 24.03 14.50
CA THR A 247 5.47 22.62 14.32
C THR A 247 6.31 21.89 13.25
N ASN A 248 7.10 22.64 12.48
CA ASN A 248 7.92 22.17 11.34
C ASN A 248 7.13 21.56 10.18
N PHE A 249 5.82 21.84 10.10
CA PHE A 249 5.05 21.50 8.91
C PHE A 249 5.29 22.52 7.79
N THR A 250 5.20 22.06 6.55
CA THR A 250 5.33 22.89 5.35
C THR A 250 4.11 22.72 4.45
N TYR A 251 3.59 23.80 3.90
CA TYR A 251 2.57 23.77 2.87
C TYR A 251 3.20 23.41 1.53
N TYR A 252 2.54 22.54 0.78
CA TYR A 252 2.88 22.20 -0.59
C TYR A 252 1.87 22.84 -1.55
N GLY A 253 2.32 23.92 -2.19
CA GLY A 253 1.46 24.85 -2.89
C GLY A 253 0.81 25.84 -1.94
N ARG A 254 -0.32 26.39 -2.39
CA ARG A 254 -1.05 27.43 -1.69
C ARG A 254 -1.83 26.87 -0.50
N SER A 255 -1.83 27.57 0.63
CA SER A 255 -2.52 27.12 1.85
C SER A 255 -3.98 27.56 1.91
N TYR A 256 -4.35 28.63 1.18
CA TYR A 256 -5.68 29.25 1.21
C TYR A 256 -6.11 29.67 2.63
N GLY A 257 -5.16 29.88 3.54
CA GLY A 257 -5.42 30.13 4.95
C GLY A 257 -5.75 28.87 5.78
N MET A 258 -5.89 27.70 5.17
CA MET A 258 -6.34 26.48 5.84
C MET A 258 -5.17 25.70 6.44
N GLY A 259 -5.46 24.76 7.35
CA GLY A 259 -4.41 23.91 7.93
C GLY A 259 -3.74 24.46 9.19
N ALA A 260 -4.23 25.57 9.75
CA ALA A 260 -3.66 26.20 10.94
C ALA A 260 -3.60 25.28 12.18
N ALA A 261 -4.55 24.34 12.30
CA ALA A 261 -4.65 23.41 13.43
C ALA A 261 -3.59 22.29 13.45
N VAL A 262 -3.03 21.96 12.29
CA VAL A 262 -2.10 20.84 12.11
C VAL A 262 -0.88 21.00 13.01
N GLY A 263 -0.57 20.01 13.85
CA GLY A 263 0.57 20.04 14.76
C GLY A 263 0.41 20.93 16.01
N LEU A 264 -0.70 21.65 16.19
CA LEU A 264 -0.91 22.50 17.37
C LEU A 264 -1.63 21.76 18.51
N ASN A 265 -2.71 21.04 18.19
CA ASN A 265 -3.53 20.35 19.19
C ASN A 265 -4.09 19.01 18.67
N ASP A 266 -3.33 18.33 17.80
CA ASP A 266 -3.68 17.02 17.24
C ASP A 266 -2.89 15.90 17.95
N SER A 267 -3.41 15.37 19.07
CA SER A 267 -2.71 14.34 19.87
C SER A 267 -2.34 13.06 19.09
N PHE A 268 -3.03 12.79 17.98
CA PHE A 268 -2.77 11.66 17.11
C PHE A 268 -1.61 11.88 16.13
N SER A 269 -1.11 13.11 15.92
CA SER A 269 0.08 13.37 15.10
C SER A 269 1.36 12.75 15.69
N LEU A 270 1.34 12.46 17.00
CA LEU A 270 2.41 11.74 17.70
C LEU A 270 2.35 10.22 17.51
N ASN A 271 1.28 9.68 16.92
CA ASN A 271 1.12 8.25 16.74
C ASN A 271 2.00 7.76 15.58
N PRO A 272 3.03 6.94 15.81
CA PRO A 272 3.95 6.49 14.77
C PRO A 272 3.31 5.55 13.74
N TYR A 273 2.09 5.06 13.99
CA TYR A 273 1.36 4.22 13.04
C TYR A 273 0.53 5.02 12.04
N ILE A 274 0.24 6.30 12.31
CA ILE A 274 -0.48 7.16 11.39
C ILE A 274 0.55 7.77 10.43
N ARG A 275 0.39 7.51 9.14
CA ARG A 275 1.28 8.03 8.10
C ARG A 275 0.81 9.39 7.60
N SER A 276 -0.50 9.49 7.37
CA SER A 276 -1.15 10.70 6.88
C SER A 276 -2.58 10.73 7.34
N TYR A 277 -3.23 11.88 7.22
CA TYR A 277 -4.65 12.02 7.51
C TYR A 277 -5.29 13.11 6.66
N ASP A 278 -6.60 12.96 6.47
CA ASP A 278 -7.41 13.84 5.66
C ASP A 278 -8.55 14.42 6.52
N TYR A 279 -8.81 15.71 6.39
CA TYR A 279 -10.00 16.35 6.96
C TYR A 279 -10.48 17.49 6.06
N ASN A 280 -11.72 17.89 6.25
CA ASN A 280 -12.30 19.02 5.55
C ASN A 280 -12.32 20.25 6.45
N ASP A 281 -11.96 21.39 5.87
CA ASP A 281 -11.98 22.69 6.52
C ASP A 281 -12.73 23.72 5.65
N THR A 282 -13.24 24.77 6.27
CA THR A 282 -14.05 25.80 5.59
C THR A 282 -13.36 27.15 5.65
N GLY A 283 -13.29 27.83 4.51
CA GLY A 283 -12.65 29.14 4.42
C GLY A 283 -13.06 29.91 3.17
N TYR A 284 -12.20 30.85 2.75
CA TYR A 284 -12.40 31.66 1.56
C TYR A 284 -11.32 31.37 0.54
N LEU A 285 -11.74 31.04 -0.68
CA LEU A 285 -10.86 31.08 -1.84
C LEU A 285 -10.67 32.55 -2.22
N SER A 286 -9.53 33.12 -1.82
CA SER A 286 -9.13 34.47 -2.20
C SER A 286 -8.42 34.45 -3.54
N GLN A 287 -8.81 35.35 -4.44
CA GLN A 287 -8.14 35.55 -5.73
C GLN A 287 -7.89 37.03 -5.91
N TYR A 288 -6.67 37.39 -6.29
CA TYR A 288 -6.31 38.79 -6.53
C TYR A 288 -6.16 39.05 -8.02
N THR A 289 -6.71 40.17 -8.49
CA THR A 289 -6.49 40.69 -9.84
C THR A 289 -5.89 42.08 -9.71
N CYS A 290 -4.65 42.22 -10.18
CA CYS A 290 -3.90 43.48 -10.13
C CYS A 290 -3.83 44.17 -11.49
N ASP A 291 -3.90 45.50 -11.48
CA ASP A 291 -3.78 46.40 -12.63
C ASP A 291 -3.05 47.70 -12.24
N TYR A 292 -2.65 48.51 -13.22
CA TYR A 292 -2.10 49.85 -13.01
C TYR A 292 -3.19 50.91 -13.18
N ASP A 293 -3.49 51.64 -12.12
CA ASP A 293 -4.43 52.75 -12.13
C ASP A 293 -3.71 54.08 -11.85
N THR A 294 -3.44 54.81 -12.92
CA THR A 294 -2.75 56.12 -12.87
C THR A 294 -3.66 57.27 -12.42
N THR A 295 -4.97 57.02 -12.25
CA THR A 295 -5.91 58.03 -11.74
C THR A 295 -5.77 58.22 -10.22
N PHE A 296 -5.11 57.27 -9.55
CA PHE A 296 -4.78 57.33 -8.14
C PHE A 296 -3.44 58.02 -7.90
N ALA A 297 -3.43 59.04 -7.03
CA ALA A 297 -2.22 59.72 -6.60
C ALA A 297 -2.00 59.51 -5.09
N ILE A 298 -0.92 58.82 -4.73
CA ILE A 298 -0.44 58.85 -3.34
C ILE A 298 0.13 60.24 -3.08
N GLN A 299 -0.66 61.09 -2.45
CA GLN A 299 -0.24 62.39 -1.97
C GLN A 299 0.28 62.27 -0.54
N LEU A 300 1.60 62.30 -0.43
CA LEU A 300 2.34 62.28 0.83
C LEU A 300 2.23 63.66 1.52
N ASP A 301 1.08 63.94 2.15
CA ASP A 301 0.87 65.20 2.86
C ASP A 301 1.46 65.16 4.27
N LEU A 302 2.32 66.12 4.60
CA LEU A 302 2.91 66.29 5.93
C LEU A 302 1.94 67.07 6.84
N THR A 303 1.27 66.40 7.77
CA THR A 303 0.49 67.11 8.81
C THR A 303 1.39 67.65 9.93
N THR A 304 1.29 68.95 10.21
CA THR A 304 2.06 69.67 11.24
C THR A 304 1.49 69.56 12.66
N THR A 305 0.37 68.86 12.85
CA THR A 305 -0.32 68.70 14.15
C THR A 305 0.19 67.52 14.97
N SER A 306 1.03 66.66 14.39
CA SER A 306 1.66 65.52 15.07
C SER A 306 3.15 65.81 15.30
N PRO A 307 3.74 65.44 16.45
CA PRO A 307 5.18 65.54 16.70
C PRO A 307 6.03 64.66 15.76
N VAL A 308 5.37 63.85 14.93
CA VAL A 308 5.99 63.00 13.92
C VAL A 308 5.28 63.18 12.58
N PRO A 309 6.02 63.38 11.48
CA PRO A 309 5.51 63.40 10.09
C PRO A 309 4.63 62.20 9.80
N VAL A 310 3.34 62.45 9.57
CA VAL A 310 2.40 61.42 9.16
C VAL A 310 2.21 61.50 7.66
N TYR A 311 2.29 60.37 6.97
CA TYR A 311 2.03 60.28 5.54
C TYR A 311 0.63 59.77 5.29
N TYR A 312 -0.12 60.54 4.53
CA TYR A 312 -1.47 60.20 4.14
C TYR A 312 -1.50 59.59 2.74
N VAL A 313 -2.46 58.71 2.50
CA VAL A 313 -2.74 58.17 1.17
C VAL A 313 -4.17 58.53 0.81
N HIS A 314 -4.34 59.50 -0.11
CA HIS A 314 -5.65 59.93 -0.60
C HIS A 314 -6.23 58.89 -1.56
N LEU A 315 -7.35 58.26 -1.20
CA LEU A 315 -8.08 57.31 -2.05
C LEU A 315 -9.21 58.03 -2.80
N PRO A 316 -9.58 57.62 -4.04
CA PRO A 316 -10.65 58.27 -4.78
C PRO A 316 -11.99 58.03 -4.04
N GLY A 317 -12.57 59.09 -3.48
CA GLY A 317 -13.87 59.04 -2.80
C GLY A 317 -13.85 58.69 -1.30
N ASN A 318 -12.68 58.67 -0.64
CA ASN A 318 -12.58 58.51 0.82
C ASN A 318 -11.44 59.35 1.42
N ASP A 319 -11.54 59.70 2.70
CA ASP A 319 -10.51 60.41 3.48
C ASP A 319 -9.33 59.47 3.86
N GLY A 320 -8.80 58.72 2.89
CA GLY A 320 -7.48 58.07 2.96
C GLY A 320 -7.14 57.22 4.20
N PHE A 321 -5.87 56.82 4.30
CA PHE A 321 -5.32 56.17 5.50
C PHE A 321 -3.89 56.65 5.77
N PHE A 322 -3.50 56.66 7.04
CA PHE A 322 -2.14 56.99 7.46
C PHE A 322 -1.23 55.77 7.30
N VAL A 323 -0.17 55.90 6.50
CA VAL A 323 0.71 54.76 6.17
C VAL A 323 2.06 54.81 6.90
N ALA A 324 2.44 55.95 7.48
CA ALA A 324 3.61 55.99 8.36
C ALA A 324 3.66 57.24 9.23
N SER A 325 4.40 57.12 10.33
CA SER A 325 4.78 58.20 11.26
C SER A 325 6.29 58.12 11.49
N GLN A 326 7.11 58.83 10.69
CA GLN A 326 8.55 58.96 10.96
C GLN A 326 9.15 60.28 10.46
N GLN A 327 10.03 60.85 11.30
CA GLN A 327 10.76 62.13 11.22
C GLN A 327 11.34 62.53 9.84
N GLY A 328 10.50 62.91 8.88
CA GLY A 328 10.85 63.81 7.79
C GLY A 328 11.41 63.12 6.55
N ILE A 329 11.17 61.82 6.41
CA ILE A 329 11.79 60.99 5.37
C ILE A 329 10.75 60.54 4.35
N SER A 330 10.97 60.81 3.07
CA SER A 330 10.10 60.36 1.96
C SER A 330 9.85 58.85 2.04
N LEU A 331 8.58 58.42 2.01
CA LEU A 331 8.25 57.00 2.01
C LEU A 331 8.75 56.32 0.73
N ALA A 332 9.35 55.15 0.92
CA ALA A 332 9.77 54.30 -0.18
C ALA A 332 8.56 53.64 -0.88
N ILE A 333 7.55 53.22 -0.11
CA ILE A 333 6.27 52.64 -0.56
C ILE A 333 5.18 52.98 0.47
N ALA A 334 3.96 53.21 0.00
CA ALA A 334 2.76 53.22 0.82
C ALA A 334 1.72 52.26 0.21
N ALA A 335 1.10 51.42 1.05
CA ALA A 335 -0.01 50.58 0.66
C ALA A 335 -1.26 50.97 1.48
N ALA A 336 -2.42 51.05 0.84
CA ALA A 336 -3.68 51.37 1.49
C ALA A 336 -4.77 50.39 1.04
N ASN A 337 -5.56 49.89 1.99
CA ASN A 337 -6.71 49.05 1.68
C ASN A 337 -7.96 49.93 1.49
N THR A 338 -8.88 49.49 0.65
CA THR A 338 -10.19 50.13 0.46
C THR A 338 -11.30 49.29 1.09
N HIS A 339 -12.45 49.93 1.25
CA HIS A 339 -13.64 49.26 1.74
C HIS A 339 -14.15 48.15 0.81
N ASN A 340 -13.75 48.16 -0.48
CA ASN A 340 -14.10 47.14 -1.47
C ASN A 340 -13.10 45.98 -1.55
N TRP A 341 -12.35 45.74 -0.48
CA TRP A 341 -11.32 44.69 -0.39
C TRP A 341 -10.25 44.75 -1.48
N ALA A 342 -9.99 45.95 -2.00
CA ALA A 342 -8.90 46.21 -2.92
C ALA A 342 -7.79 46.96 -2.19
N PHE A 343 -6.53 46.60 -2.44
CA PHE A 343 -5.41 47.39 -1.94
C PHE A 343 -4.70 48.12 -3.06
N TYR A 344 -4.23 49.32 -2.73
CA TYR A 344 -3.55 50.25 -3.60
C TYR A 344 -2.11 50.37 -3.13
N MET A 345 -1.18 50.43 -4.06
CA MET A 345 0.23 50.68 -3.79
C MET A 345 0.72 51.86 -4.61
N GLY A 346 1.39 52.78 -3.93
CA GLY A 346 2.17 53.82 -4.55
C GLY A 346 3.57 53.80 -4.00
N ALA A 347 4.52 54.12 -4.87
CA ALA A 347 5.90 53.79 -4.65
C ALA A 347 6.81 54.89 -5.19
N SER A 348 7.91 55.12 -4.47
CA SER A 348 8.98 56.01 -4.91
C SER A 348 9.70 55.46 -6.15
N ALA A 349 10.56 56.29 -6.76
CA ALA A 349 11.31 55.92 -7.97
C ALA A 349 12.10 54.59 -7.87
N LYS A 350 12.58 54.22 -6.67
CA LYS A 350 13.30 52.95 -6.44
C LYS A 350 12.42 51.71 -6.68
N TYR A 351 11.12 51.84 -6.45
CA TYR A 351 10.12 50.77 -6.53
C TYR A 351 9.07 51.09 -7.61
N SER A 352 9.47 51.76 -8.68
CA SER A 352 8.58 52.33 -9.70
C SER A 352 7.61 51.33 -10.33
N VAL A 353 8.00 50.05 -10.46
CA VAL A 353 7.13 48.97 -10.97
C VAL A 353 5.92 48.68 -10.08
N LEU A 354 5.97 49.07 -8.80
CA LEU A 354 4.86 48.92 -7.85
C LEU A 354 3.99 50.19 -7.78
N ASN A 355 4.39 51.27 -8.43
CA ASN A 355 3.68 52.53 -8.36
C ASN A 355 2.35 52.45 -9.11
N ALA A 356 1.32 53.12 -8.58
CA ALA A 356 -0.02 53.14 -9.15
C ALA A 356 -0.63 51.74 -9.35
N THR A 357 -0.28 50.77 -8.49
CA THR A 357 -0.86 49.42 -8.60
C THR A 357 -2.13 49.32 -7.76
N VAL A 358 -3.19 48.77 -8.35
CA VAL A 358 -4.43 48.40 -7.67
C VAL A 358 -4.60 46.89 -7.77
N CYS A 359 -4.96 46.24 -6.66
CA CYS A 359 -5.22 44.81 -6.62
C CYS A 359 -6.59 44.57 -5.98
N ASN A 360 -7.55 44.14 -6.80
CA ASN A 360 -8.89 43.79 -6.35
C ASN A 360 -8.90 42.34 -5.88
N ALA A 361 -9.51 42.08 -4.72
CA ALA A 361 -9.67 40.73 -4.20
C ALA A 361 -11.11 40.23 -4.37
N THR A 362 -11.27 38.97 -4.75
CA THR A 362 -12.55 38.25 -4.68
C THR A 362 -12.43 37.11 -3.70
N TYR A 363 -13.40 36.98 -2.79
CA TYR A 363 -13.43 35.94 -1.76
C TYR A 363 -14.65 35.06 -1.96
N SER A 364 -14.41 33.80 -2.35
CA SER A 364 -15.47 32.82 -2.56
C SER A 364 -15.48 31.80 -1.42
N PRO A 365 -16.56 31.72 -0.62
CA PRO A 365 -16.73 30.67 0.39
C PRO A 365 -16.48 29.28 -0.20
N THR A 366 -15.57 28.50 0.38
CA THR A 366 -15.12 27.23 -0.19
C THR A 366 -14.85 26.19 0.89
N LEU A 367 -15.26 24.95 0.62
CA LEU A 367 -14.84 23.77 1.37
C LEU A 367 -13.49 23.28 0.83
N PHE A 368 -12.52 23.12 1.71
CA PHE A 368 -11.17 22.67 1.39
C PHE A 368 -10.94 21.26 1.94
N ALA A 369 -10.29 20.42 1.14
CA ALA A 369 -9.68 19.19 1.62
C ALA A 369 -8.25 19.48 2.07
N VAL A 370 -7.96 19.15 3.31
CA VAL A 370 -6.63 19.26 3.90
C VAL A 370 -6.06 17.85 4.06
N HIS A 371 -5.02 17.56 3.31
CA HIS A 371 -4.23 16.34 3.42
C HIS A 371 -2.95 16.64 4.19
N VAL A 372 -2.66 15.86 5.23
CA VAL A 372 -1.46 16.01 6.05
C VAL A 372 -0.64 14.74 5.99
N ASP A 373 0.59 14.83 5.49
CA ASP A 373 1.59 13.77 5.58
C ASP A 373 2.46 13.99 6.83
N LEU A 374 2.36 13.08 7.80
CA LEU A 374 3.12 13.15 9.06
C LEU A 374 4.58 12.72 8.88
N THR A 375 4.89 11.94 7.83
CA THR A 375 6.24 11.46 7.54
C THR A 375 7.09 12.57 6.92
N GLU A 376 6.54 13.25 5.91
CA GLU A 376 7.21 14.38 5.25
C GLU A 376 6.97 15.72 5.94
N ARG A 377 6.08 15.76 6.94
CA ARG A 377 5.59 16.99 7.59
C ARG A 377 5.06 18.01 6.57
N LEU A 378 4.16 17.53 5.72
CA LEU A 378 3.69 18.27 4.56
C LEU A 378 2.16 18.41 4.59
N ILE A 379 1.68 19.62 4.34
CA ILE A 379 0.25 19.96 4.30
C ILE A 379 -0.11 20.32 2.85
N THR A 380 -1.09 19.62 2.29
CA THR A 380 -1.63 19.93 0.96
C THR A 380 -3.08 20.34 1.11
N VAL A 381 -3.42 21.52 0.60
CA VAL A 381 -4.78 22.05 0.64
C VAL A 381 -5.34 22.10 -0.77
N LYS A 382 -6.55 21.59 -0.97
CA LYS A 382 -7.25 21.63 -2.26
C LYS A 382 -8.67 22.14 -2.11
N PRO A 383 -9.10 23.14 -2.91
CA PRO A 383 -10.49 23.53 -2.96
C PRO A 383 -11.33 22.37 -3.52
N GLN A 384 -12.42 22.02 -2.85
CA GLN A 384 -13.35 20.96 -3.29
C GLN A 384 -14.63 21.53 -3.89
N LYS A 385 -15.32 22.37 -3.12
CA LYS A 385 -16.65 22.86 -3.47
C LYS A 385 -16.85 24.29 -2.99
N THR A 386 -17.24 25.17 -3.91
CA THR A 386 -17.72 26.51 -3.58
C THR A 386 -19.06 26.40 -2.86
N LEU A 387 -19.17 27.06 -1.72
CA LEU A 387 -20.38 27.08 -0.89
C LEU A 387 -21.19 28.33 -1.23
N THR A 388 -22.52 28.19 -1.30
CA THR A 388 -23.43 29.32 -1.53
C THR A 388 -23.54 30.21 -0.30
N GLN A 389 -23.43 29.61 0.87
CA GLN A 389 -23.23 30.24 2.18
C GLN A 389 -22.38 29.25 3.00
N VAL A 390 -21.44 29.75 3.82
CA VAL A 390 -20.85 28.89 4.86
C VAL A 390 -21.88 28.87 5.99
N ASP A 391 -22.78 27.88 5.98
CA ASP A 391 -23.72 27.67 7.09
C ASP A 391 -22.90 27.59 8.40
N GLU A 392 -23.26 28.44 9.38
CA GLU A 392 -22.53 28.82 10.62
C GLU A 392 -21.58 30.03 10.60
N PHE A 393 -21.46 30.79 9.50
CA PHE A 393 -20.81 32.12 9.51
C PHE A 393 -21.83 33.27 9.38
N THR A 394 -22.38 33.79 10.49
CA THR A 394 -23.16 35.05 10.46
C THR A 394 -23.12 35.78 11.82
N PRO A 395 -22.60 37.03 11.92
CA PRO A 395 -22.01 37.93 10.92
C PRO A 395 -20.50 38.13 11.17
N ALA A 396 -19.73 37.05 11.09
CA ALA A 396 -18.28 37.04 11.24
C ALA A 396 -17.38 37.37 10.01
N PRO A 397 -17.86 37.32 8.73
CA PRO A 397 -16.93 37.08 7.63
C PRO A 397 -16.22 38.33 7.10
N GLU A 398 -16.86 39.49 7.12
CA GLU A 398 -16.31 40.69 6.47
C GLU A 398 -15.01 41.14 7.13
N TYR A 399 -14.91 41.11 8.46
CA TYR A 399 -13.74 41.65 9.13
C TYR A 399 -12.51 40.76 9.01
N ILE A 400 -12.64 39.43 9.06
CA ILE A 400 -11.48 38.54 8.88
C ILE A 400 -10.98 38.62 7.44
N VAL A 401 -11.91 38.68 6.48
CA VAL A 401 -11.60 38.92 5.06
C VAL A 401 -10.92 40.29 4.89
N TRP A 402 -11.47 41.34 5.52
CA TRP A 402 -10.94 42.70 5.49
C TRP A 402 -9.56 42.79 6.16
N SER A 403 -9.35 42.13 7.30
CA SER A 403 -8.07 42.11 8.03
C SER A 403 -7.00 41.37 7.23
N GLY A 404 -7.38 40.32 6.48
CA GLY A 404 -6.53 39.71 5.47
C GLY A 404 -6.17 40.71 4.35
N ALA A 405 -7.15 41.42 3.80
CA ALA A 405 -6.93 42.45 2.77
C ALA A 405 -6.08 43.65 3.29
N ASP A 406 -6.18 43.98 4.58
CA ASP A 406 -5.42 45.04 5.24
C ASP A 406 -3.96 44.67 5.50
N THR A 407 -3.57 43.42 5.24
CA THR A 407 -2.20 42.92 5.47
C THR A 407 -1.15 43.74 4.73
N ALA A 408 -1.38 44.08 3.46
CA ALA A 408 -0.41 44.89 2.71
C ALA A 408 -0.24 46.28 3.32
N ALA A 409 -1.34 46.93 3.72
CA ALA A 409 -1.30 48.24 4.38
C ALA A 409 -0.58 48.16 5.73
N SER A 410 -0.94 47.18 6.56
CA SER A 410 -0.32 46.90 7.86
C SER A 410 1.19 46.68 7.75
N LEU A 411 1.61 45.83 6.83
CA LEU A 411 3.02 45.54 6.59
C LEU A 411 3.77 46.74 6.03
N SER A 412 3.12 47.63 5.26
CA SER A 412 3.73 48.87 4.78
C SER A 412 4.01 49.86 5.91
N MET A 413 3.15 49.90 6.93
CA MET A 413 3.36 50.69 8.15
C MET A 413 4.50 50.12 9.01
N ILE A 414 4.56 48.79 9.17
CA ILE A 414 5.56 48.12 10.02
C ILE A 414 6.94 48.08 9.35
N GLY A 415 6.97 47.80 8.04
CA GLY A 415 8.17 47.42 7.28
C GLY A 415 8.91 48.55 6.58
N THR A 416 8.54 49.81 6.82
CA THR A 416 9.20 50.96 6.16
C THR A 416 10.28 51.55 7.06
N THR A 417 11.49 51.68 6.49
CA THR A 417 12.64 52.33 7.14
C THR A 417 13.03 53.61 6.39
N SER A 418 14.00 54.35 6.93
CA SER A 418 14.49 55.58 6.31
C SER A 418 15.16 55.39 4.93
N TYR A 419 15.50 54.16 4.55
CA TYR A 419 16.28 53.87 3.33
C TYR A 419 15.61 52.86 2.38
N THR A 420 14.82 51.94 2.93
CA THR A 420 14.20 50.85 2.15
C THR A 420 12.80 50.52 2.67
N SER A 421 12.01 49.88 1.80
CA SER A 421 10.74 49.28 2.18
C SER A 421 10.90 47.76 2.15
N LEU A 422 10.72 47.09 3.29
CA LEU A 422 10.80 45.62 3.36
C LEU A 422 9.66 44.96 2.57
N ILE A 423 8.45 45.55 2.60
CA ILE A 423 7.34 45.10 1.75
C ILE A 423 7.65 45.35 0.28
N GLY A 424 8.30 46.46 -0.07
CA GLY A 424 8.76 46.72 -1.43
C GLY A 424 9.78 45.73 -1.92
N ASP A 425 10.81 45.47 -1.12
CA ASP A 425 11.85 44.49 -1.44
C ASP A 425 11.25 43.08 -1.58
N MET A 426 10.23 42.74 -0.80
CA MET A 426 9.49 41.48 -0.92
C MET A 426 8.80 41.34 -2.30
N PHE A 427 7.98 42.32 -2.70
CA PHE A 427 7.30 42.29 -4.02
C PHE A 427 8.32 42.29 -5.17
N ILE A 428 9.34 43.15 -5.11
CA ILE A 428 10.41 43.20 -6.12
C ILE A 428 11.17 41.88 -6.20
N ARG A 429 11.47 41.21 -5.08
CA ARG A 429 12.13 39.91 -5.09
C ARG A 429 11.29 38.85 -5.79
N ASN A 430 9.99 38.79 -5.51
CA ASN A 430 9.12 37.83 -6.19
C ASN A 430 9.03 38.11 -7.69
N ILE A 431 8.83 39.38 -8.08
CA ILE A 431 8.87 39.83 -9.48
C ILE A 431 10.20 39.44 -10.15
N ASN A 432 11.34 39.75 -9.55
CA ASN A 432 12.66 39.40 -10.09
C ASN A 432 12.82 37.89 -10.25
N ARG A 433 12.30 37.10 -9.31
CA ARG A 433 12.33 35.64 -9.40
C ARG A 433 11.58 35.13 -10.64
N THR A 434 10.45 35.75 -10.99
CA THR A 434 9.72 35.42 -12.22
C THR A 434 10.50 35.80 -13.48
N TYR A 435 11.18 36.94 -13.50
CA TYR A 435 12.11 37.32 -14.58
C TYR A 435 13.23 36.30 -14.75
N TYR A 436 13.86 35.87 -13.66
CA TYR A 436 14.92 34.86 -13.72
C TYR A 436 14.42 33.49 -14.21
N ALA A 437 13.20 33.09 -13.82
CA ALA A 437 12.61 31.82 -14.21
C ALA A 437 12.19 31.77 -15.68
N ALA A 438 11.71 32.90 -16.22
CA ALA A 438 11.27 33.00 -17.60
C ALA A 438 12.44 33.04 -18.62
N GLY A 439 13.65 33.33 -18.15
CA GLY A 439 14.85 33.43 -18.99
C GLY A 439 14.82 34.65 -19.94
N VAL A 440 15.82 34.74 -20.83
CA VAL A 440 16.09 35.92 -21.66
C VAL A 440 14.95 36.26 -22.64
N ASN A 441 14.11 35.28 -23.02
CA ASN A 441 13.08 35.44 -24.05
C ASN A 441 11.64 35.36 -23.51
N GLY A 442 11.47 35.18 -22.20
CA GLY A 442 10.14 35.05 -21.60
C GLY A 442 9.50 36.41 -21.31
N THR A 443 8.28 36.64 -21.81
CA THR A 443 7.47 37.78 -21.40
C THR A 443 6.95 37.54 -19.98
N VAL A 444 7.34 38.40 -19.04
CA VAL A 444 6.90 38.32 -17.64
C VAL A 444 5.95 39.47 -17.34
N ASN A 445 4.80 39.14 -16.75
CA ASN A 445 3.87 40.14 -16.25
C ASN A 445 4.15 40.38 -14.74
N PRO A 446 4.71 41.53 -14.33
CA PRO A 446 4.96 41.82 -12.92
C PRO A 446 3.67 41.81 -12.09
N LEU A 447 2.52 42.17 -12.69
CA LEU A 447 1.22 42.15 -12.01
C LEU A 447 0.82 40.74 -11.58
N HIS A 448 1.17 39.69 -12.33
CA HIS A 448 0.90 38.31 -11.92
C HIS A 448 1.72 37.92 -10.68
N ALA A 449 3.00 38.30 -10.63
CA ALA A 449 3.82 38.06 -9.44
C ALA A 449 3.28 38.83 -8.23
N MET A 450 2.69 40.00 -8.44
CA MET A 450 2.03 40.77 -7.39
C MET A 450 0.73 40.11 -6.90
N GLN A 451 -0.06 39.53 -7.80
CA GLN A 451 -1.25 38.74 -7.47
C GLN A 451 -0.87 37.54 -6.60
N ASP A 452 0.14 36.76 -7.01
CA ASP A 452 0.64 35.62 -6.23
C ASP A 452 1.11 36.05 -4.83
N THR A 453 1.86 37.14 -4.73
CA THR A 453 2.31 37.68 -3.44
C THR A 453 1.12 38.10 -2.57
N ALA A 454 0.12 38.79 -3.13
CA ALA A 454 -1.06 39.21 -2.39
C ALA A 454 -1.88 38.03 -1.85
N GLU A 455 -2.05 36.98 -2.66
CA GLU A 455 -2.70 35.74 -2.25
C GLU A 455 -1.99 35.07 -1.08
N VAL A 456 -0.66 34.95 -1.15
CA VAL A 456 0.14 34.35 -0.07
C VAL A 456 0.12 35.20 1.21
N LEU A 457 0.12 36.53 1.10
CA LEU A 457 -0.03 37.41 2.26
C LEU A 457 -1.37 37.22 2.96
N TRP A 458 -2.46 37.12 2.19
CA TRP A 458 -3.79 36.87 2.74
C TRP A 458 -3.85 35.49 3.42
N ASP A 459 -3.31 34.47 2.77
CA ASP A 459 -3.24 33.11 3.30
C ASP A 459 -2.46 33.07 4.64
N ALA A 460 -1.31 33.73 4.72
CA ALA A 460 -0.50 33.82 5.94
C ALA A 460 -1.22 34.61 7.06
N ALA A 461 -1.96 35.66 6.70
CA ALA A 461 -2.74 36.44 7.65
C ALA A 461 -3.89 35.62 8.25
N TYR A 462 -4.60 34.87 7.40
CA TYR A 462 -5.68 34.01 7.84
C TYR A 462 -5.18 32.85 8.71
N ILE A 463 -4.02 32.25 8.41
CA ILE A 463 -3.36 31.29 9.30
C ILE A 463 -3.01 31.96 10.63
N GLY A 464 -2.46 33.18 10.61
CA GLY A 464 -2.16 33.98 11.79
C GLY A 464 -3.35 34.13 12.72
N ALA A 465 -4.46 34.61 12.16
CA ALA A 465 -5.71 34.80 12.88
C ALA A 465 -6.29 33.46 13.38
N SER A 466 -6.30 32.43 12.54
CA SER A 466 -6.82 31.10 12.89
C SER A 466 -6.02 30.44 14.01
N SER A 467 -4.68 30.55 13.98
CA SER A 467 -3.83 30.04 15.05
C SER A 467 -4.04 30.79 16.37
N ALA A 468 -4.24 32.12 16.32
CA ALA A 468 -4.58 32.90 17.51
C ALA A 468 -5.94 32.49 18.08
N GLN A 469 -6.94 32.26 17.24
CA GLN A 469 -8.26 31.78 17.64
C GLN A 469 -8.19 30.41 18.35
N LEU A 470 -7.37 29.50 17.82
CA LEU A 470 -7.16 28.16 18.41
C LEU A 470 -6.43 28.21 19.76
N VAL A 471 -5.36 29.00 19.86
CA VAL A 471 -4.45 28.95 21.02
C VAL A 471 -4.84 29.94 22.12
N ILE A 472 -5.23 31.17 21.75
CA ILE A 472 -5.57 32.24 22.70
C ILE A 472 -7.05 32.18 23.06
N ALA A 473 -7.95 32.20 22.07
CA ALA A 473 -9.39 32.22 22.32
C ALA A 473 -9.91 30.84 22.79
N GLN A 474 -9.23 29.76 22.40
CA GLN A 474 -9.67 28.38 22.60
C GLN A 474 -11.08 28.12 22.01
N GLU A 475 -11.42 28.84 20.94
CA GLU A 475 -12.67 28.68 20.20
C GLU A 475 -12.41 27.84 18.96
N TYR A 476 -12.90 26.60 18.98
CA TYR A 476 -12.70 25.64 17.90
C TYR A 476 -13.95 24.80 17.62
N GLU A 477 -13.98 24.24 16.42
CA GLU A 477 -14.95 23.23 16.00
C GLU A 477 -14.22 21.92 15.73
N ILE A 478 -14.78 20.82 16.23
CA ILE A 478 -14.22 19.48 16.09
C ILE A 478 -14.61 18.92 14.72
N ARG A 479 -13.61 18.63 13.87
CA ARG A 479 -13.82 18.01 12.56
C ARG A 479 -13.37 16.55 12.57
N ASN A 480 -14.12 15.69 11.89
CA ASN A 480 -13.76 14.29 11.73
C ASN A 480 -12.54 14.16 10.80
N VAL A 481 -11.63 13.27 11.19
CA VAL A 481 -10.39 12.99 10.50
C VAL A 481 -10.41 11.56 9.98
N VAL A 482 -10.00 11.39 8.72
CA VAL A 482 -9.81 10.09 8.10
C VAL A 482 -8.30 9.82 8.08
N ALA A 483 -7.83 8.96 8.98
CA ALA A 483 -6.40 8.66 9.08
C ALA A 483 -6.00 7.47 8.20
N GLN A 484 -4.79 7.54 7.67
CA GLN A 484 -4.14 6.46 6.96
C GLN A 484 -3.10 5.80 7.87
N VAL A 485 -3.42 4.59 8.32
CA VAL A 485 -2.62 3.83 9.30
C VAL A 485 -1.81 2.75 8.60
N VAL A 486 -0.54 2.64 8.98
CA VAL A 486 0.35 1.60 8.50
C VAL A 486 0.05 0.28 9.22
N ALA A 487 -0.13 -0.79 8.44
CA ALA A 487 -0.39 -2.12 8.95
C ALA A 487 0.29 -3.20 8.10
N TYR A 488 0.44 -4.40 8.65
CA TYR A 488 0.79 -5.57 7.84
C TYR A 488 -0.46 -6.37 7.48
N ARG A 489 -0.62 -6.68 6.20
CA ARG A 489 -1.62 -7.63 5.71
C ARG A 489 -0.93 -8.94 5.37
N ILE A 490 -1.56 -10.08 5.66
CA ILE A 490 -1.03 -11.39 5.26
C ILE A 490 -1.21 -11.57 3.75
N GLY A 491 -0.11 -11.81 3.06
CA GLY A 491 -0.09 -12.24 1.67
C GLY A 491 -0.46 -11.16 0.64
N GLN A 492 0.04 -11.35 -0.58
CA GLN A 492 -0.43 -10.57 -1.73
C GLN A 492 -1.69 -11.22 -2.34
N PRO A 493 -2.72 -10.44 -2.70
CA PRO A 493 -3.95 -10.98 -3.29
C PRO A 493 -3.72 -11.92 -4.47
N PHE A 494 -2.79 -11.56 -5.35
CA PHE A 494 -2.44 -12.35 -6.53
C PHE A 494 -1.98 -13.78 -6.17
N TYR A 495 -1.06 -13.93 -5.21
CA TYR A 495 -0.56 -15.24 -4.79
C TYR A 495 -1.62 -16.05 -4.04
N ILE A 496 -2.49 -15.38 -3.26
CA ILE A 496 -3.60 -16.03 -2.56
C ILE A 496 -4.59 -16.65 -3.57
N TYR A 497 -4.99 -15.91 -4.60
CA TYR A 497 -5.88 -16.46 -5.63
C TYR A 497 -5.21 -17.57 -6.43
N LEU A 498 -3.94 -17.40 -6.79
CA LEU A 498 -3.18 -18.39 -7.55
C LEU A 498 -3.04 -19.72 -6.78
N ILE A 499 -2.67 -19.67 -5.49
CA ILE A 499 -2.52 -20.92 -4.71
C ILE A 499 -3.86 -21.60 -4.46
N THR A 500 -4.93 -20.82 -4.29
CA THR A 500 -6.28 -21.37 -4.16
C THR A 500 -6.68 -22.09 -5.44
N ALA A 501 -6.43 -21.50 -6.61
CA ALA A 501 -6.71 -22.15 -7.89
C ALA A 501 -5.91 -23.44 -8.07
N ILE A 502 -4.62 -23.45 -7.71
CA ILE A 502 -3.75 -24.63 -7.78
C ILE A 502 -4.28 -25.73 -6.84
N ASN A 503 -4.60 -25.39 -5.58
CA ASN A 503 -5.11 -26.35 -4.60
C ASN A 503 -6.47 -26.91 -4.99
N ALA A 504 -7.36 -26.08 -5.54
CA ALA A 504 -8.68 -26.48 -6.02
C ALA A 504 -8.56 -27.39 -7.25
N ALA A 505 -7.69 -27.06 -8.21
CA ALA A 505 -7.43 -27.87 -9.39
C ALA A 505 -6.85 -29.25 -9.01
N ALA A 506 -5.90 -29.30 -8.06
CA ALA A 506 -5.34 -30.56 -7.57
C ALA A 506 -6.39 -31.42 -6.85
N LEU A 507 -7.26 -30.81 -6.04
CA LEU A 507 -8.35 -31.52 -5.37
C LEU A 507 -9.38 -32.04 -6.37
N LEU A 508 -9.78 -31.23 -7.35
CA LEU A 508 -10.70 -31.63 -8.42
C LEU A 508 -10.11 -32.78 -9.22
N LEU A 509 -8.83 -32.69 -9.59
CA LEU A 509 -8.13 -33.75 -10.30
C LEU A 509 -8.11 -35.05 -9.47
N LEU A 510 -7.85 -34.98 -8.16
CA LEU A 510 -7.91 -36.15 -7.27
C LEU A 510 -9.31 -36.77 -7.22
N VAL A 511 -10.36 -35.94 -7.10
CA VAL A 511 -11.76 -36.40 -7.07
C VAL A 511 -12.16 -37.04 -8.40
N VAL A 512 -11.83 -36.41 -9.52
CA VAL A 512 -12.11 -36.94 -10.86
C VAL A 512 -11.40 -38.27 -11.07
N GLU A 513 -10.13 -38.38 -10.70
CA GLU A 513 -9.38 -39.64 -10.81
C GLU A 513 -9.92 -40.72 -9.87
N ALA A 514 -10.34 -40.35 -8.65
CA ALA A 514 -11.00 -41.26 -7.73
C ALA A 514 -12.30 -41.79 -8.34
N ILE A 515 -13.17 -40.94 -8.89
CA ILE A 515 -14.43 -41.37 -9.51
C ILE A 515 -14.16 -42.23 -10.75
N ARG A 516 -13.28 -41.78 -11.65
CA ARG A 516 -12.93 -42.47 -12.91
C ARG A 516 -12.43 -43.89 -12.67
N THR A 517 -11.64 -44.08 -11.61
CA THR A 517 -11.04 -45.38 -11.26
C THR A 517 -11.87 -46.17 -10.23
N ARG A 518 -13.07 -45.69 -9.88
CA ARG A 518 -13.93 -46.26 -8.81
C ARG A 518 -13.16 -46.44 -7.50
N PHE A 519 -12.55 -45.36 -7.03
CA PHE A 519 -11.61 -45.29 -5.90
C PHE A 519 -10.46 -46.30 -6.04
N TRP A 520 -9.88 -46.36 -7.24
CA TRP A 520 -8.81 -47.29 -7.61
C TRP A 520 -9.09 -48.72 -7.14
N ALA A 521 -10.30 -49.25 -7.39
CA ALA A 521 -10.72 -50.57 -6.91
C ALA A 521 -9.74 -51.68 -7.30
N SER A 522 -9.13 -51.58 -8.49
CA SER A 522 -8.17 -52.53 -9.06
C SER A 522 -6.69 -52.23 -8.77
N LEU A 523 -6.37 -51.34 -7.83
CA LEU A 523 -4.97 -50.96 -7.57
C LEU A 523 -4.22 -52.10 -6.87
N PRO A 524 -3.18 -52.68 -7.50
CA PRO A 524 -2.35 -53.70 -6.85
C PRO A 524 -1.56 -53.07 -5.71
N GLN A 525 -1.15 -53.85 -4.71
CA GLN A 525 -0.26 -53.43 -3.62
C GLN A 525 1.20 -53.27 -4.06
N LEU A 526 1.57 -53.80 -5.24
CA LEU A 526 2.90 -53.69 -5.84
C LEU A 526 3.28 -52.23 -6.10
N ASP A 527 4.34 -51.73 -5.47
CA ASP A 527 4.88 -50.38 -5.72
C ASP A 527 6.22 -50.49 -6.47
N PHE A 528 6.24 -50.15 -7.77
CA PHE A 528 7.47 -50.25 -8.57
C PHE A 528 8.55 -49.23 -8.15
N ALA A 529 8.16 -48.20 -7.39
CA ALA A 529 9.10 -47.23 -6.82
C ALA A 529 9.85 -47.80 -5.60
N ASP A 530 9.38 -48.91 -5.03
CA ASP A 530 10.03 -49.61 -3.93
C ASP A 530 10.89 -50.77 -4.44
N VAL A 531 12.19 -50.70 -4.20
CA VAL A 531 13.16 -51.70 -4.69
C VAL A 531 12.83 -53.10 -4.17
N LYS A 532 12.39 -53.22 -2.91
CA LYS A 532 11.99 -54.51 -2.32
C LYS A 532 10.83 -55.11 -3.10
N SER A 533 9.81 -54.30 -3.37
CA SER A 533 8.62 -54.72 -4.10
C SER A 533 8.94 -55.12 -5.55
N THR A 534 9.82 -54.39 -6.22
CA THR A 534 10.25 -54.68 -7.59
C THR A 534 11.07 -55.97 -7.69
N VAL A 535 12.04 -56.20 -6.78
CA VAL A 535 12.88 -57.40 -6.78
C VAL A 535 12.04 -58.65 -6.56
N VAL A 536 11.17 -58.65 -5.53
CA VAL A 536 10.32 -59.80 -5.22
C VAL A 536 9.29 -60.05 -6.33
N ALA A 537 8.66 -59.00 -6.88
CA ALA A 537 7.73 -59.15 -8.01
C ALA A 537 8.41 -59.72 -9.26
N SER A 538 9.59 -59.20 -9.60
CA SER A 538 10.34 -59.67 -10.77
C SER A 538 10.74 -61.14 -10.63
N SER A 539 11.08 -61.59 -9.42
CA SER A 539 11.41 -63.00 -9.20
C SER A 539 10.20 -63.90 -9.04
N MET A 540 9.02 -63.41 -8.66
CA MET A 540 7.78 -64.20 -8.67
C MET A 540 7.38 -64.64 -10.08
N GLY A 541 7.89 -63.96 -11.12
CA GLY A 541 7.85 -64.43 -12.51
C GLY A 541 8.93 -65.47 -12.88
N GLY A 542 9.85 -65.78 -11.97
CA GLY A 542 10.89 -66.83 -12.08
C GLY A 542 10.86 -67.79 -10.88
N THR A 543 11.88 -68.64 -10.68
CA THR A 543 11.87 -69.69 -9.64
C THR A 543 12.72 -69.40 -8.40
N ALA A 544 13.90 -68.76 -8.53
CA ALA A 544 14.93 -68.77 -7.47
C ALA A 544 14.61 -67.96 -6.19
N ILE A 545 14.23 -66.67 -6.26
CA ILE A 545 13.93 -65.87 -5.04
C ILE A 545 12.49 -66.15 -4.57
N ALA A 546 11.59 -66.50 -5.48
CA ALA A 546 10.22 -66.89 -5.15
C ALA A 546 10.18 -68.13 -4.24
N GLU A 547 11.03 -69.13 -4.51
CA GLU A 547 11.21 -70.30 -3.65
C GLU A 547 11.76 -69.93 -2.28
N VAL A 548 12.77 -69.05 -2.18
CA VAL A 548 13.33 -68.65 -0.87
C VAL A 548 12.32 -67.86 -0.03
N VAL A 549 11.52 -66.98 -0.66
CA VAL A 549 10.42 -66.29 0.02
C VAL A 549 9.39 -67.31 0.53
N LYS A 550 9.05 -68.31 -0.29
CA LYS A 550 8.13 -69.40 0.08
C LYS A 550 8.67 -70.27 1.22
N ASP A 551 9.93 -70.69 1.15
CA ASP A 551 10.61 -71.48 2.19
C ASP A 551 10.73 -70.70 3.51
N GLY A 552 10.98 -69.38 3.45
CA GLY A 552 10.97 -68.50 4.62
C GLY A 552 9.60 -68.49 5.32
N TYR A 553 8.51 -68.53 4.55
CA TYR A 553 7.15 -68.66 5.10
C TYR A 553 6.89 -70.01 5.75
N GLU A 554 7.37 -71.11 5.13
CA GLU A 554 7.22 -72.46 5.68
C GLU A 554 8.01 -72.62 7.01
N LYS A 555 9.19 -72.01 7.12
CA LYS A 555 10.02 -72.02 8.35
C LYS A 555 9.46 -71.18 9.50
N MET A 556 8.64 -70.16 9.22
CA MET A 556 7.98 -69.34 10.25
C MET A 556 6.71 -69.98 10.84
N GLY A 557 6.41 -71.24 10.52
CA GLY A 557 5.31 -72.00 11.13
C GLY A 557 3.91 -71.62 10.63
N GLY A 558 3.81 -70.98 9.47
CA GLY A 558 2.52 -70.58 8.87
C GLY A 558 1.81 -71.72 8.16
N ARG A 559 0.52 -71.93 8.43
CA ARG A 559 -0.35 -72.74 7.56
C ARG A 559 -0.36 -72.12 6.14
N PRO A 560 -0.44 -72.92 5.05
CA PRO A 560 -0.18 -72.47 3.67
C PRO A 560 -1.16 -71.44 3.08
N THR A 561 -2.06 -70.83 3.86
CA THR A 561 -3.22 -70.09 3.33
C THR A 561 -3.36 -68.63 3.75
N GLU A 562 -2.57 -68.06 4.67
CA GLU A 562 -2.87 -66.68 5.16
C GLU A 562 -1.80 -65.60 4.99
N LYS A 563 -0.54 -65.93 4.71
CA LYS A 563 0.53 -64.92 4.57
C LYS A 563 1.50 -65.29 3.46
N LEU A 564 1.08 -65.15 2.21
CA LEU A 564 2.01 -64.99 1.09
C LEU A 564 2.39 -63.50 1.00
N TRP A 565 3.57 -63.17 0.45
CA TRP A 565 3.97 -61.78 0.22
C TRP A 565 2.90 -61.05 -0.58
N ARG A 566 2.34 -59.98 -0.02
CA ARG A 566 1.12 -59.35 -0.57
C ARG A 566 1.40 -58.27 -1.62
N GLY A 567 2.68 -58.04 -1.95
CA GLY A 567 3.08 -56.96 -2.86
C GLY A 567 3.35 -55.63 -2.17
N SER A 568 3.07 -55.49 -0.87
CA SER A 568 3.13 -54.20 -0.14
C SER A 568 4.54 -53.85 0.34
N ARG A 569 4.92 -52.57 0.18
CA ARG A 569 6.13 -51.97 0.77
C ARG A 569 6.24 -52.12 2.29
N ALA A 570 5.10 -52.24 2.97
CA ALA A 570 5.05 -52.38 4.43
C ALA A 570 5.29 -53.83 4.91
N ASP A 571 5.38 -54.79 3.98
CA ASP A 571 5.64 -56.18 4.33
C ASP A 571 7.09 -56.33 4.83
N ARG A 572 7.22 -56.69 6.12
CA ARG A 572 8.53 -56.83 6.77
C ARG A 572 9.30 -58.04 6.22
N VAL A 573 8.61 -59.06 5.74
CA VAL A 573 9.21 -60.32 5.27
C VAL A 573 10.08 -60.09 4.04
N ALA A 574 9.66 -59.22 3.12
CA ALA A 574 10.48 -58.84 1.97
C ALA A 574 11.80 -58.12 2.36
N GLY A 575 11.88 -57.56 3.57
CA GLY A 575 13.10 -56.96 4.11
C GLY A 575 14.08 -57.95 4.73
N GLU A 576 13.65 -59.19 4.99
CA GLU A 576 14.47 -60.26 5.61
C GLU A 576 15.14 -61.17 4.57
N VAL A 577 14.76 -61.03 3.28
CA VAL A 577 15.33 -61.81 2.17
C VAL A 577 16.73 -61.28 1.83
N ALA A 578 17.76 -62.06 2.14
CA ALA A 578 19.12 -61.77 1.71
C ALA A 578 19.26 -62.01 0.20
N VAL A 579 19.73 -61.01 -0.54
CA VAL A 579 19.94 -61.07 -2.00
C VAL A 579 21.39 -60.80 -2.35
N MET A 580 21.90 -61.47 -3.38
CA MET A 580 23.23 -61.28 -3.93
C MET A 580 23.18 -61.17 -5.46
N ILE A 581 24.15 -60.47 -6.04
CA ILE A 581 24.34 -60.43 -7.49
C ILE A 581 25.21 -61.62 -7.89
N VAL A 582 24.73 -62.42 -8.84
CA VAL A 582 25.44 -63.57 -9.41
C VAL A 582 25.47 -63.43 -10.92
N GLU A 583 26.54 -63.89 -11.56
CA GLU A 583 26.60 -63.96 -13.01
C GLU A 583 25.99 -65.30 -13.47
N LYS A 584 24.95 -65.22 -14.30
CA LYS A 584 24.34 -66.39 -14.95
C LYS A 584 24.25 -66.11 -16.45
N GLU A 585 24.76 -67.04 -17.26
CA GLU A 585 24.73 -66.93 -18.72
C GLU A 585 25.30 -65.59 -19.24
N ASN A 586 26.45 -65.17 -18.68
CA ASN A 586 27.14 -63.90 -18.99
C ASN A 586 26.32 -62.63 -18.73
N SER A 587 25.30 -62.71 -17.86
CA SER A 587 24.49 -61.56 -17.45
C SER A 587 24.42 -61.46 -15.92
N PRO A 588 24.53 -60.25 -15.33
CA PRO A 588 24.33 -60.07 -13.90
C PRO A 588 22.85 -60.31 -13.56
N CYS A 589 22.60 -61.20 -12.60
CA CYS A 589 21.27 -61.50 -12.09
C CYS A 589 21.24 -61.38 -10.56
N ILE A 590 20.08 -61.05 -10.00
CA ILE A 590 19.87 -61.05 -8.55
C ILE A 590 19.31 -62.41 -8.17
N THR A 591 19.93 -63.07 -7.20
CA THR A 591 19.41 -64.32 -6.60
C THR A 591 19.39 -64.19 -5.08
N ALA A 592 18.62 -65.05 -4.42
CA ALA A 592 18.64 -65.13 -2.97
C ALA A 592 19.97 -65.74 -2.49
N TRP A 593 20.54 -65.16 -1.43
CA TRP A 593 21.67 -65.75 -0.72
C TRP A 593 21.12 -66.88 0.17
N LYS A 594 21.56 -68.12 -0.07
CA LYS A 594 21.13 -69.29 0.69
C LYS A 594 21.89 -69.45 1.99
#